data_AF-A0A0D0DJX0-F1
#
_entry.id   AF-A0A0D0DJX0-F1
#
_cell.length_a   1.000
_cell.length_b   1.000
_cell.length_c   1.000
_cell.angle_alpha   90.00
_cell.angle_beta   90.00
_cell.angle_gamma   90.00
#
_symmetry.space_group_name_H-M   'P 1'
#
loop_
_entity.id
_entity.type
_entity.pdbx_description
1 polymer ?
#
loop_
_entity_poly.entity_id
_entity_poly.type
_entity_poly.pdbx_seq_one_letter_code
_entity_poly.pdbx_strand_id
1 'polypeptide(L)'
;LAQLGEFTVPAITKFDPTKHITCAHISHLWDPNRTPIIKFQLPSTKCTPQGEDMQCTPLDNPSDPLRALNNHFALNPTPPNAHLFAWKHPESGLQPLLRTEVTKRITTIASAHSMPNLKGHSLQIGGTLHYLLKGTPFDIIKLIGRWAGDSFTLYLRQHAVILTLYLTDHPDTLDQVTQYIMLPLH
;
A
#
# COMPACT_ATOMS: atom_id res chain seq x y z
N LEU A 1 -0.09 -5.16 0.55
CA LEU A 1 0.52 -3.87 0.89
C LEU A 1 0.68 -3.06 -0.39
N ALA A 2 0.01 -1.91 -0.48
CA ALA A 2 0.16 -1.01 -1.62
C ALA A 2 1.46 -0.22 -1.52
N GLN A 3 2.04 0.11 -2.67
CA GLN A 3 3.09 1.13 -2.75
C GLN A 3 2.47 2.47 -3.12
N LEU A 4 2.91 3.55 -2.48
CA LEU A 4 2.37 4.90 -2.74
C LEU A 4 2.42 5.28 -4.24
N GLY A 5 3.46 4.85 -4.95
CA GLY A 5 3.64 5.14 -6.37
C GLY A 5 2.61 4.48 -7.29
N GLU A 6 1.94 3.41 -6.86
CA GLU A 6 0.93 2.71 -7.66
C GLU A 6 -0.40 3.48 -7.72
N PHE A 7 -0.62 4.38 -6.75
CA PHE A 7 -1.87 5.12 -6.55
C PHE A 7 -1.68 6.63 -6.64
N THR A 8 -0.52 7.08 -7.13
CA THR A 8 -0.22 8.50 -7.31
C THR A 8 0.50 8.73 -8.63
N VAL A 9 0.40 9.95 -9.14
CA VAL A 9 1.15 10.37 -10.33
C VAL A 9 2.29 11.33 -9.94
N PRO A 10 3.39 11.37 -10.70
CA PRO A 10 4.51 12.27 -10.41
C PRO A 10 4.20 13.74 -10.74
N ALA A 11 3.35 13.99 -11.73
CA ALA A 11 2.87 15.31 -12.12
C ALA A 11 1.54 15.18 -12.87
N ILE A 12 0.74 16.26 -12.89
CA ILE A 12 -0.57 16.28 -13.56
C ILE A 12 -0.43 15.91 -15.05
N THR A 13 0.56 16.51 -15.73
CA THR A 13 0.86 16.28 -17.15
C THR A 13 1.39 14.88 -17.47
N LYS A 14 1.68 14.07 -16.44
CA LYS A 14 2.18 12.70 -16.57
C LYS A 14 1.11 11.65 -16.33
N PHE A 15 -0.12 12.05 -16.01
CA PHE A 15 -1.21 11.10 -15.92
C PHE A 15 -1.47 10.46 -17.30
N ASP A 16 -1.58 9.14 -17.27
CA ASP A 16 -1.78 8.28 -18.43
C ASP A 16 -2.66 7.11 -17.97
N PRO A 17 -3.91 6.99 -18.45
CA PRO A 17 -4.85 5.97 -18.00
C PRO A 17 -4.43 4.55 -18.38
N THR A 18 -3.43 4.38 -19.26
CA THR A 18 -2.86 3.07 -19.61
C THR A 18 -1.77 2.62 -18.63
N LYS A 19 -1.23 3.54 -17.83
CA LYS A 19 -0.14 3.28 -16.87
C LYS A 19 -0.53 3.51 -15.42
N HIS A 20 -1.56 4.31 -15.18
CA HIS A 20 -2.00 4.71 -13.86
C HIS A 20 -3.43 4.24 -13.60
N ILE A 21 -3.68 3.83 -12.36
CA ILE A 21 -4.99 3.34 -11.96
C ILE A 21 -6.10 4.40 -12.15
N THR A 22 -7.25 3.95 -12.63
CA THR A 22 -8.44 4.77 -12.86
C THR A 22 -9.64 4.20 -12.13
N CYS A 23 -10.75 4.93 -12.09
CA CYS A 23 -12.00 4.44 -11.52
C CYS A 23 -12.53 3.18 -12.23
N ALA A 24 -12.24 3.00 -13.53
CA ALA A 24 -12.61 1.81 -14.29
C ALA A 24 -11.84 0.54 -13.87
N HIS A 25 -10.73 0.68 -13.15
CA HIS A 25 -9.88 -0.44 -12.71
C HIS A 25 -10.28 -0.98 -11.32
N ILE A 26 -11.44 -0.56 -10.79
CA ILE A 26 -11.99 -1.02 -9.52
C ILE A 26 -13.13 -1.98 -9.77
N SER A 27 -13.10 -3.12 -9.08
CA SER A 27 -14.22 -4.06 -9.03
C SER A 27 -14.47 -4.50 -7.59
N HIS A 28 -15.75 -4.77 -7.30
CA HIS A 28 -16.17 -5.33 -6.02
C HIS A 28 -16.42 -6.82 -6.19
N LEU A 29 -15.77 -7.60 -5.32
CA LEU A 29 -15.90 -9.04 -5.23
C LEU A 29 -16.45 -9.41 -3.85
N TRP A 30 -16.81 -10.67 -3.69
CA TRP A 30 -17.22 -11.24 -2.42
C TRP A 30 -16.43 -12.52 -2.19
N ASP A 31 -15.93 -12.70 -0.97
CA ASP A 31 -15.36 -13.99 -0.57
C ASP A 31 -16.48 -15.03 -0.32
N PRO A 32 -16.15 -16.32 -0.14
CA PRO A 32 -17.13 -17.36 0.17
C PRO A 32 -17.96 -17.11 1.44
N ASN A 33 -17.45 -16.29 2.37
CA ASN A 33 -18.11 -15.91 3.62
C ASN A 33 -18.95 -14.64 3.49
N ARG A 34 -19.11 -14.10 2.27
CA ARG A 34 -19.79 -12.83 1.98
C ARG A 34 -19.12 -11.62 2.64
N THR A 35 -17.81 -11.65 2.79
CA THR A 35 -17.00 -10.45 3.04
C THR A 35 -16.78 -9.72 1.73
N PRO A 36 -17.07 -8.41 1.64
CA PRO A 36 -16.77 -7.66 0.42
C PRO A 36 -15.26 -7.52 0.26
N ILE A 37 -14.79 -7.59 -0.97
CA ILE A 37 -13.39 -7.39 -1.37
C ILE A 37 -13.38 -6.30 -2.44
N ILE A 38 -12.48 -5.32 -2.30
CA ILE A 38 -12.18 -4.38 -3.39
C ILE A 38 -10.98 -4.91 -4.13
N LYS A 39 -11.13 -5.10 -5.43
CA LYS A 39 -10.05 -5.44 -6.34
C LYS A 39 -9.63 -4.20 -7.13
N PHE A 40 -8.34 -3.91 -7.09
CA PHE A 40 -7.65 -2.88 -7.87
C PHE A 40 -6.85 -3.58 -8.96
N GLN A 41 -7.10 -3.23 -10.22
CA GLN A 41 -6.36 -3.75 -11.36
C GLN A 41 -5.30 -2.73 -11.74
N LEU A 42 -4.09 -2.87 -11.20
CA LEU A 42 -3.01 -1.91 -11.46
C LEU A 42 -2.55 -2.08 -12.91
N PRO A 43 -2.61 -1.04 -13.76
CA PRO A 43 -2.24 -1.19 -15.18
C PRO A 43 -0.75 -1.47 -15.39
N SER A 44 0.10 -0.97 -14.50
CA SER A 44 1.55 -1.16 -14.56
C SER A 44 2.16 -0.93 -13.19
N THR A 45 3.15 -1.75 -12.81
CA THR A 45 3.98 -1.52 -11.63
C THR A 45 5.46 -1.59 -12.00
N LYS A 46 6.33 -1.17 -11.06
CA LYS A 46 7.78 -1.17 -11.29
C LYS A 46 8.31 -2.57 -11.65
N CYS A 47 7.73 -3.61 -11.07
CA CYS A 47 8.14 -5.00 -11.27
C CYS A 47 7.34 -5.70 -12.37
N THR A 48 6.09 -5.28 -12.58
CA THR A 48 5.18 -5.93 -13.53
C THR A 48 4.63 -4.89 -14.51
N PRO A 49 5.33 -4.63 -15.64
CA PRO A 49 4.90 -3.64 -16.63
C PRO A 49 3.51 -3.91 -17.21
N GLN A 50 3.11 -5.18 -17.27
CA GLN A 50 1.81 -5.67 -17.75
C GLN A 50 0.68 -5.47 -16.72
N GLY A 51 1.01 -4.96 -15.53
CA GLY A 51 0.05 -4.76 -14.46
C GLY A 51 -0.09 -5.96 -13.54
N GLU A 52 -0.75 -5.74 -12.41
CA GLU A 52 -1.02 -6.77 -11.41
C GLU A 52 -2.26 -6.42 -10.59
N ASP A 53 -2.93 -7.44 -10.07
CA ASP A 53 -4.09 -7.25 -9.22
C ASP A 53 -3.67 -7.00 -7.77
N MET A 54 -4.41 -6.12 -7.10
CA MET A 54 -4.35 -5.92 -5.67
C MET A 54 -5.75 -6.08 -5.08
N GLN A 55 -5.84 -6.65 -3.88
CA GLN A 55 -7.10 -6.77 -3.17
C GLN A 55 -6.99 -6.14 -1.78
N CYS A 56 -8.10 -5.58 -1.31
CA CYS A 56 -8.26 -5.19 0.08
C CYS A 56 -9.62 -5.62 0.60
N THR A 57 -9.66 -5.96 1.87
CA THR A 57 -10.88 -6.27 2.62
C THR A 57 -11.18 -5.13 3.59
N PRO A 58 -12.44 -4.97 4.02
CA PRO A 58 -12.80 -4.04 5.07
C PRO A 58 -12.02 -4.31 6.35
N LEU A 59 -11.75 -3.23 7.07
CA LEU A 59 -11.24 -3.23 8.43
C LEU A 59 -12.29 -2.63 9.36
N ASP A 60 -12.45 -3.18 10.56
CA ASP A 60 -13.35 -2.61 11.57
C ASP A 60 -12.66 -1.49 12.37
N ASN A 61 -12.19 -0.44 11.68
CA ASN A 61 -11.50 0.69 12.31
C ASN A 61 -11.57 1.99 11.47
N PRO A 62 -11.17 3.16 12.02
CA PRO A 62 -11.15 4.44 11.31
C PRO A 62 -10.39 4.46 9.98
N SER A 63 -9.40 3.58 9.82
CA SER A 63 -8.56 3.46 8.62
C SER A 63 -9.07 2.42 7.61
N ASP A 64 -10.35 2.05 7.70
CA ASP A 64 -11.01 1.14 6.75
C ASP A 64 -10.89 1.63 5.30
N PRO A 65 -10.23 0.86 4.40
CA PRO A 65 -10.02 1.29 3.03
C PRO A 65 -11.33 1.39 2.23
N LEU A 66 -12.32 0.55 2.52
CA LEU A 66 -13.61 0.56 1.80
C LEU A 66 -14.41 1.82 2.11
N ARG A 67 -14.57 2.16 3.39
CA ARG A 67 -15.23 3.38 3.83
C ARG A 67 -14.50 4.62 3.34
N ALA A 68 -13.16 4.64 3.41
CA ALA A 68 -12.37 5.75 2.91
C ALA A 68 -12.55 5.97 1.40
N LEU A 69 -12.54 4.89 0.61
CA LEU A 69 -12.72 4.95 -0.84
C LEU A 69 -14.15 5.37 -1.22
N ASN A 70 -15.17 4.82 -0.57
CA ASN A 70 -16.56 5.19 -0.81
C ASN A 70 -16.82 6.67 -0.48
N ASN A 71 -16.27 7.16 0.63
CA ASN A 71 -16.34 8.57 0.97
C ASN A 71 -15.62 9.45 -0.08
N HIS A 72 -14.46 9.00 -0.58
CA HIS A 72 -13.76 9.71 -1.64
C HIS A 72 -14.63 9.86 -2.90
N PHE A 73 -15.28 8.78 -3.37
CA PHE A 73 -16.17 8.83 -4.53
C PHE A 73 -17.41 9.68 -4.32
N ALA A 74 -17.99 9.68 -3.12
CA ALA A 74 -19.13 10.52 -2.78
C ALA A 74 -18.78 12.01 -2.85
N LEU A 75 -17.59 12.39 -2.38
CA LEU A 75 -17.11 13.78 -2.40
C LEU A 75 -16.53 14.20 -3.76
N ASN A 76 -15.97 13.26 -4.51
CA ASN A 76 -15.29 13.51 -5.78
C ASN A 76 -15.86 12.59 -6.87
N PRO A 77 -17.06 12.89 -7.40
CA PRO A 77 -17.61 12.13 -8.53
C PRO A 77 -16.76 12.38 -9.77
N THR A 78 -16.23 11.31 -10.36
CA THR A 78 -15.29 11.38 -11.51
C THR A 78 -15.62 10.33 -12.57
N PRO A 79 -15.28 10.58 -13.85
CA PRO A 79 -15.55 9.63 -14.92
C PRO A 79 -14.68 8.37 -14.80
N PRO A 80 -15.08 7.23 -15.42
CA PRO A 80 -14.34 5.97 -15.29
C PRO A 80 -12.86 6.03 -15.71
N ASN A 81 -12.51 6.89 -16.66
CA ASN A 81 -11.14 7.07 -17.14
C ASN A 81 -10.30 8.05 -16.29
N ALA A 82 -10.89 8.72 -15.31
CA ALA A 82 -10.15 9.57 -14.38
C ALA A 82 -9.32 8.72 -13.41
N HIS A 83 -8.21 9.28 -12.94
CA HIS A 83 -7.40 8.66 -11.89
C HIS A 83 -8.26 8.28 -10.69
N LEU A 84 -7.99 7.13 -10.06
CA LEU A 84 -8.80 6.59 -8.97
C LEU A 84 -9.08 7.60 -7.83
N PHE A 85 -8.04 8.34 -7.46
CA PHE A 85 -8.10 9.36 -6.43
C PHE A 85 -8.20 10.79 -7.00
N ALA A 86 -8.81 10.93 -8.16
CA ALA A 86 -8.97 12.25 -8.77
C ALA A 86 -9.94 13.13 -7.97
N TRP A 87 -9.67 14.42 -7.96
CA TRP A 87 -10.45 15.40 -7.21
C TRP A 87 -10.55 16.71 -7.98
N LYS A 88 -11.57 17.51 -7.66
CA LYS A 88 -11.78 18.80 -8.34
C LYS A 88 -11.01 19.90 -7.63
N HIS A 89 -9.90 20.32 -8.22
CA HIS A 89 -9.17 21.49 -7.78
C HIS A 89 -9.96 22.77 -8.12
N PRO A 90 -10.04 23.76 -7.21
CA PRO A 90 -10.83 24.98 -7.41
C PRO A 90 -10.50 25.73 -8.70
N GLU A 91 -9.21 25.85 -9.04
CA GLU A 91 -8.74 26.69 -10.15
C GLU A 91 -8.45 25.93 -11.45
N SER A 92 -8.08 24.65 -11.36
CA SER A 92 -7.48 23.87 -12.45
C SER A 92 -8.32 22.66 -12.83
N GLY A 93 -9.52 22.53 -12.23
CA GLY A 93 -10.46 21.47 -12.53
C GLY A 93 -10.03 20.11 -12.01
N LEU A 94 -10.39 19.05 -12.74
CA LEU A 94 -10.14 17.68 -12.31
C LEU A 94 -8.65 17.35 -12.34
N GLN A 95 -8.10 16.93 -11.19
CA GLN A 95 -6.69 16.57 -11.06
C GLN A 95 -6.51 15.16 -10.50
N PRO A 96 -5.48 14.41 -10.98
CA PRO A 96 -5.06 13.17 -10.35
C PRO A 96 -4.38 13.44 -9.00
N LEU A 97 -4.32 12.43 -8.13
CA LEU A 97 -3.60 12.55 -6.87
C LEU A 97 -2.09 12.53 -7.11
N LEU A 98 -1.41 13.60 -6.72
CA LEU A 98 0.03 13.72 -6.87
C LEU A 98 0.78 13.11 -5.69
N ARG A 99 1.90 12.45 -5.98
CA ARG A 99 2.79 11.91 -4.95
C ARG A 99 3.32 13.00 -4.01
N THR A 100 3.59 14.18 -4.54
CA THR A 100 4.09 15.34 -3.79
C THR A 100 3.06 15.82 -2.78
N GLU A 101 1.79 15.90 -3.15
CA GLU A 101 0.71 16.35 -2.26
C GLU A 101 0.49 15.37 -1.11
N VAL A 102 0.50 14.06 -1.39
CA VAL A 102 0.42 13.04 -0.34
C VAL A 102 1.60 13.15 0.62
N THR A 103 2.82 13.25 0.08
CA THR A 103 4.04 13.35 0.89
C THR A 103 4.05 14.62 1.75
N LYS A 104 3.63 15.76 1.18
CA LYS A 104 3.50 17.03 1.89
C LYS A 104 2.48 16.95 3.01
N ARG A 105 1.32 16.33 2.76
CA ARG A 105 0.27 16.14 3.77
C ARG A 105 0.74 15.28 4.93
N ILE A 106 1.37 14.14 4.63
CA ILE A 106 1.95 13.24 5.65
C ILE A 106 3.01 13.96 6.48
N THR A 107 3.92 14.69 5.82
CA THR A 107 4.98 15.46 6.50
C THR A 107 4.38 16.50 7.44
N THR A 108 3.36 17.23 6.97
CA THR A 108 2.67 18.26 7.78
C THR A 108 2.04 17.65 9.03
N ILE A 109 1.33 16.51 8.89
CA ILE A 109 0.71 15.81 10.01
C ILE A 109 1.78 15.30 10.98
N ALA A 110 2.84 14.67 10.46
CA ALA A 110 3.93 14.15 11.29
C ALA A 110 4.58 15.28 12.12
N SER A 111 4.88 16.42 11.49
CA SER A 111 5.44 17.59 12.18
C SER A 111 4.50 18.14 13.26
N ALA A 112 3.20 18.20 13.00
CA ALA A 112 2.20 18.67 13.97
C ALA A 112 2.12 17.76 15.22
N HIS A 113 2.47 16.48 15.08
CA HIS A 113 2.50 15.51 16.17
C HIS A 113 3.92 15.20 16.68
N SER A 114 4.92 16.00 16.31
CA SER A 114 6.33 15.78 16.69
C SER A 114 6.87 14.39 16.31
N MET A 115 6.32 13.79 15.26
CA MET A 115 6.76 12.51 14.74
C MET A 115 7.90 12.69 13.73
N PRO A 116 8.80 11.69 13.60
CA PRO A 116 9.81 11.67 12.56
C PRO A 116 9.18 11.74 11.16
N ASN A 117 9.91 12.32 10.21
CA ASN A 117 9.42 12.42 8.83
C ASN A 117 9.19 11.03 8.21
N LEU A 118 7.93 10.71 7.95
CA LEU A 118 7.51 9.47 7.31
C LEU A 118 7.70 9.59 5.80
N LYS A 119 8.78 9.00 5.27
CA LYS A 119 9.00 8.90 3.82
C LYS A 119 8.10 7.81 3.23
N GLY A 120 7.87 7.82 1.92
CA GLY A 120 7.01 6.81 1.27
C GLY A 120 7.39 5.35 1.53
N HIS A 121 8.70 5.05 1.69
CA HIS A 121 9.16 3.72 2.08
C HIS A 121 8.85 3.38 3.55
N SER A 122 8.78 4.39 4.42
CA SER A 122 8.38 4.24 5.82
C SER A 122 6.94 3.73 5.96
N LEU A 123 6.06 3.99 4.99
CA LEU A 123 4.70 3.43 4.98
C LEU A 123 4.70 1.92 4.70
N GLN A 124 5.56 1.46 3.79
CA GLN A 124 5.71 0.03 3.51
C GLN A 124 6.38 -0.70 4.69
N ILE A 125 7.37 -0.05 5.34
CA ILE A 125 7.96 -0.50 6.60
C ILE A 125 6.91 -0.62 7.69
N GLY A 126 6.16 0.45 7.93
CA GLY A 126 5.12 0.47 8.96
C GLY A 126 4.03 -0.55 8.69
N GLY A 127 3.58 -0.69 7.44
CA GLY A 127 2.59 -1.69 7.04
C GLY A 127 3.09 -3.12 7.25
N THR A 128 4.32 -3.41 6.83
CA THR A 128 4.95 -4.72 7.04
C THR A 128 5.08 -5.06 8.52
N LEU A 129 5.61 -4.13 9.32
CA LEU A 129 5.73 -4.30 10.77
C LEU A 129 4.36 -4.48 11.44
N HIS A 130 3.34 -3.73 11.01
CA HIS A 130 1.99 -3.86 11.54
C HIS A 130 1.42 -5.27 11.36
N TYR A 131 1.54 -5.84 10.16
CA TYR A 131 1.06 -7.21 9.91
C TYR A 131 1.90 -8.27 10.64
N LEU A 132 3.22 -8.08 10.73
CA LEU A 132 4.09 -8.95 11.53
C LEU A 132 3.66 -8.96 12.99
N LEU A 133 3.51 -7.80 13.63
CA LEU A 133 3.08 -7.71 15.03
C LEU A 133 1.66 -8.26 15.27
N LYS A 134 0.86 -8.45 14.22
CA LYS A 134 -0.44 -9.15 14.27
C LYS A 134 -0.33 -10.67 14.08
N GLY A 135 0.89 -11.21 14.05
CA GLY A 135 1.16 -12.64 13.86
C GLY A 135 0.98 -13.12 12.42
N THR A 136 0.98 -12.22 11.43
CA THR A 136 0.84 -12.62 10.03
C THR A 136 2.12 -13.34 9.58
N PRO A 137 2.05 -14.56 9.04
CA PRO A 137 3.22 -15.30 8.59
C PRO A 137 4.03 -14.58 7.50
N PHE A 138 5.35 -14.80 7.47
CA PHE A 138 6.28 -14.14 6.55
C PHE A 138 5.96 -14.39 5.07
N ASP A 139 5.56 -15.61 4.71
CA ASP A 139 5.14 -15.97 3.35
C ASP A 139 3.88 -15.21 2.92
N ILE A 140 2.91 -15.03 3.82
CA ILE A 140 1.72 -14.20 3.59
C ILE A 140 2.09 -12.73 3.41
N ILE A 141 3.01 -12.20 4.22
CA ILE A 141 3.49 -10.83 4.08
C ILE A 141 4.25 -10.63 2.77
N LYS A 142 5.09 -11.59 2.40
CA LYS A 142 5.80 -11.62 1.12
C LYS A 142 4.80 -11.59 -0.04
N LEU A 143 3.74 -12.39 0.04
CA LEU A 143 2.66 -12.47 -0.93
C LEU A 143 1.91 -11.13 -1.04
N ILE A 144 1.34 -10.62 0.06
CA ILE A 144 0.56 -9.37 0.02
C ILE A 144 1.43 -8.16 -0.32
N GLY A 145 2.71 -8.19 0.02
CA GLY A 145 3.68 -7.13 -0.31
C GLY A 145 4.28 -7.24 -1.70
N ARG A 146 3.96 -8.30 -2.45
CA ARG A 146 4.42 -8.57 -3.83
C ARG A 146 5.95 -8.50 -3.94
N TRP A 147 6.62 -9.07 -2.95
CA TRP A 147 8.09 -9.12 -2.91
C TRP A 147 8.61 -10.22 -3.82
N ALA A 148 9.44 -9.85 -4.80
CA ALA A 148 10.06 -10.80 -5.73
C ALA A 148 11.40 -11.35 -5.19
N GLY A 149 11.66 -12.63 -5.42
CA GLY A 149 12.93 -13.28 -5.04
C GLY A 149 13.27 -13.13 -3.56
N ASP A 150 14.52 -12.76 -3.27
CA ASP A 150 15.05 -12.59 -1.90
C ASP A 150 14.94 -11.16 -1.38
N SER A 151 14.25 -10.27 -2.11
CA SER A 151 14.11 -8.86 -1.71
C SER A 151 13.50 -8.70 -0.32
N PHE A 152 12.59 -9.59 0.07
CA PHE A 152 11.98 -9.59 1.39
C PHE A 152 12.99 -9.98 2.50
N THR A 153 13.81 -10.99 2.25
CA THR A 153 14.88 -11.39 3.18
C THR A 153 15.91 -10.29 3.36
N LEU A 154 16.36 -9.70 2.24
CA LEU A 154 17.29 -8.57 2.26
C LEU A 154 16.71 -7.38 3.02
N TYR A 155 15.42 -7.12 2.85
CA TYR A 155 14.71 -6.08 3.58
C TYR A 155 14.64 -6.36 5.09
N LEU A 156 14.30 -7.58 5.50
CA LEU A 156 14.30 -7.95 6.92
C LEU A 156 15.70 -7.77 7.54
N ARG A 157 16.77 -8.15 6.82
CA ARG A 157 18.16 -7.93 7.26
C ARG A 157 18.51 -6.44 7.39
N GLN A 158 18.12 -5.61 6.43
CA GLN A 158 18.33 -4.16 6.46
C GLN A 158 17.53 -3.45 7.55
N HIS A 159 16.43 -4.06 7.99
CA HIS A 159 15.54 -3.52 9.00
C HIS A 159 15.43 -4.47 10.20
N ALA A 160 16.58 -4.90 10.75
CA ALA A 160 16.66 -5.81 11.91
C ALA A 160 15.85 -5.33 13.14
N VAL A 161 15.55 -4.03 13.24
CA VAL A 161 14.62 -3.47 14.25
C VAL A 161 13.20 -4.05 14.12
N ILE A 162 12.71 -4.26 12.89
CA ILE A 162 11.41 -4.89 12.63
C ILE A 162 11.39 -6.31 13.21
N LEU A 163 12.47 -7.06 13.00
CA LEU A 163 12.63 -8.42 13.52
C LEU A 163 12.73 -8.42 15.05
N THR A 164 13.46 -7.48 15.62
CA THR A 164 13.65 -7.38 17.08
C THR A 164 12.32 -7.12 17.80
N LEU A 165 11.50 -6.19 17.29
CA LEU A 165 10.18 -5.90 17.84
C LEU A 165 9.24 -7.10 17.73
N TYR A 166 9.26 -7.79 16.59
CA TYR A 166 8.45 -8.99 16.38
C TYR A 166 8.84 -10.14 17.32
N LEU A 167 10.14 -10.45 17.44
CA LEU A 167 10.66 -11.51 18.30
C LEU A 167 10.40 -11.25 19.79
N THR A 168 10.33 -9.98 20.20
CA THR A 168 10.02 -9.62 21.60
C THR A 168 8.56 -9.93 21.95
N ASP A 169 7.64 -9.76 21.00
CA ASP A 169 6.20 -9.98 21.18
C ASP A 169 5.78 -11.44 20.90
N HIS A 170 6.56 -12.19 20.09
CA HIS A 170 6.29 -13.58 19.68
C HIS A 170 7.53 -14.49 19.83
N PRO A 171 7.96 -14.81 21.07
CA PRO A 171 9.21 -15.55 21.31
C PRO A 171 9.22 -16.96 20.69
N ASP A 172 8.06 -17.59 20.52
CA ASP A 172 7.91 -18.94 19.94
C ASP A 172 8.16 -18.99 18.42
N THR A 173 8.35 -17.84 17.76
CA THR A 173 8.52 -17.74 16.29
C THR A 173 9.97 -17.63 15.84
N LEU A 174 10.92 -17.73 16.77
CA LEU A 174 12.36 -17.58 16.53
C LEU A 174 12.88 -18.56 15.45
N ASP A 175 12.37 -19.79 15.41
CA ASP A 175 12.80 -20.80 14.43
C ASP A 175 12.41 -20.42 13.00
N GLN A 176 11.20 -19.88 12.80
CA GLN A 176 10.75 -19.39 11.50
C GLN A 176 11.59 -18.20 11.05
N VAL A 177 11.86 -17.26 11.96
CA VAL A 177 12.72 -16.10 11.69
C VAL A 177 14.15 -16.52 11.33
N THR A 178 14.70 -17.50 12.03
CA THR A 178 16.04 -18.04 11.77
C THR A 178 16.13 -18.67 10.38
N GLN A 179 15.08 -19.38 9.94
CA GLN A 179 15.00 -19.93 8.59
C GLN A 179 15.07 -18.83 7.51
N TYR A 180 14.38 -17.70 7.70
CA TYR A 180 14.43 -16.59 6.74
C TYR A 180 15.75 -15.81 6.76
N ILE A 181 16.38 -15.62 7.93
CA ILE A 181 17.58 -14.79 8.06
C ILE A 181 18.86 -15.55 7.70
N MET A 182 18.95 -16.85 7.98
CA MET A 182 20.18 -17.64 7.81
C MET A 182 20.29 -18.37 6.47
N LEU A 183 19.25 -18.33 5.62
CA LEU A 183 19.35 -18.89 4.26
C LEU A 183 20.39 -18.11 3.42
N PRO A 184 21.31 -18.80 2.72
CA PRO A 184 22.24 -18.16 1.79
C PRO A 184 21.46 -17.43 0.71
N LEU A 185 21.88 -16.21 0.37
CA LEU A 185 21.41 -15.55 -0.86
C LEU A 185 22.12 -16.25 -2.02
N HIS A 186 21.35 -16.84 -2.94
CA HIS A 186 21.88 -17.51 -4.14
C HIS A 186 22.05 -16.53 -5.30
#